data_AF-A0A5T6BPH4-F1
#
_entry.id   AF-A0A5T6BPH4-F1
#
_cell.length_a   1.000
_cell.length_b   1.000
_cell.length_c   1.000
_cell.angle_alpha   90.00
_cell.angle_beta   90.00
_cell.angle_gamma   90.00
#
_symmetry.space_group_name_H-M   'P 1'
#
loop_
_entity.id
_entity.type
_entity.pdbx_description
1 polymer ?
#
loop_
_entity_poly.entity_id
_entity_poly.type
_entity_poly.pdbx_seq_one_letter_code
_entity_poly.pdbx_strand_id
1 'polypeptide(L)'
;AAESGAEVVVLVGYDCSLQNGLHWHGAHPQALRNPTQVSISKWQQQFLDTRKKHADLHILNASRSSAIQCFPRINLEAVIALLSSAVAQAPQTLLRRAECRL
;
A
#
# COMPACT_ATOMS: atom_id res chain seq x y z
N ALA A 1 3.35 8.04 -4.99
CA ALA A 1 4.27 7.31 -4.11
C ALA A 1 5.55 6.96 -4.84
N ALA A 2 5.56 5.93 -5.72
CA ALA A 2 6.75 5.56 -6.50
C ALA A 2 7.34 6.74 -7.30
N GLU A 3 6.52 7.36 -8.16
CA GLU A 3 6.95 8.53 -8.95
C GLU A 3 7.23 9.79 -8.12
N SER A 4 6.86 9.77 -6.83
CA SER A 4 7.10 10.86 -5.89
C SER A 4 8.37 10.65 -5.07
N GLY A 5 9.17 9.63 -5.38
CA GLY A 5 10.44 9.35 -4.69
C GLY A 5 10.30 8.57 -3.38
N ALA A 6 9.19 7.86 -3.15
CA ALA A 6 9.10 6.97 -2.00
C ALA A 6 10.10 5.81 -2.15
N GLU A 7 10.90 5.55 -1.11
CA GLU A 7 11.85 4.42 -1.07
C GLU A 7 11.18 3.13 -0.58
N VAL A 8 10.18 3.26 0.29
CA VAL A 8 9.38 2.16 0.83
C VAL A 8 7.91 2.52 0.72
N VAL A 9 7.09 1.58 0.23
CA VAL A 9 5.64 1.71 0.15
C VAL A 9 4.99 0.56 0.92
N VAL A 10 4.09 0.89 1.83
CA VAL A 10 3.39 -0.10 2.66
C VAL A 10 1.91 -0.06 2.32
N LEU A 11 1.38 -1.14 1.78
CA LEU A 11 -0.04 -1.29 1.47
C LEU A 11 -0.79 -1.73 2.72
N VAL A 12 -1.85 -1.00 3.09
CA VAL A 12 -2.73 -1.32 4.22
C VAL A 12 -4.19 -1.22 3.76
N GLY A 13 -4.98 -2.26 4.01
CA GLY A 13 -6.40 -2.30 3.64
C GLY A 13 -6.66 -2.55 2.14
N TYR A 14 -5.68 -3.11 1.42
CA TYR A 14 -5.81 -3.46 0.01
C TYR A 14 -6.14 -4.94 -0.15
N ASP A 15 -7.43 -5.25 -0.20
CA ASP A 15 -7.91 -6.64 -0.29
C ASP A 15 -7.84 -7.19 -1.72
N CYS A 16 -8.22 -6.38 -2.71
CA CYS A 16 -8.31 -6.78 -4.12
C CYS A 16 -9.12 -8.08 -4.34
N SER A 17 -10.23 -8.20 -3.60
CA SER A 17 -11.13 -9.34 -3.59
C SER A 17 -12.54 -8.87 -3.22
N LEU A 18 -13.55 -9.67 -3.58
CA LEU A 18 -14.95 -9.51 -3.13
C LEU A 18 -15.34 -10.48 -2.01
N GLN A 19 -14.41 -11.33 -1.55
CA GLN A 19 -14.68 -12.44 -0.63
C GLN A 19 -15.29 -11.98 0.71
N ASN A 20 -14.94 -10.78 1.17
CA ASN A 20 -15.40 -10.23 2.45
C ASN A 20 -16.41 -9.09 2.27
N GLY A 21 -17.06 -9.00 1.11
CA GLY A 21 -18.00 -7.93 0.75
C GLY A 21 -17.44 -6.95 -0.28
N LEU A 22 -18.23 -5.93 -0.60
CA LEU A 22 -17.89 -4.94 -1.63
C LEU A 22 -16.92 -3.87 -1.12
N HIS A 23 -17.25 -3.31 0.04
CA HIS A 23 -16.47 -2.30 0.74
C HIS A 23 -16.64 -2.51 2.24
N TRP A 24 -15.72 -1.96 3.04
CA TRP A 24 -15.85 -1.96 4.50
C TRP A 24 -17.11 -1.20 4.98
N HIS A 25 -17.56 -0.21 4.21
CA HIS A 25 -18.78 0.57 4.48
C HIS A 25 -20.02 0.03 3.76
N GLY A 26 -19.95 -1.16 3.17
CA GLY A 26 -21.06 -1.74 2.38
C GLY A 26 -21.20 -1.12 0.99
N ALA A 27 -22.28 -1.48 0.30
CA ALA A 27 -22.52 -1.03 -1.07
C ALA A 27 -22.69 0.50 -1.14
N HIS A 28 -22.13 1.11 -2.18
CA HIS A 28 -22.47 2.48 -2.50
C HIS A 28 -23.98 2.62 -2.83
N PRO A 29 -24.62 3.75 -2.48
CA PRO A 29 -25.98 4.07 -2.91
C PRO A 29 -26.05 4.25 -4.43
N GLN A 30 -27.28 4.35 -4.98
CA GLN A 30 -27.49 4.50 -6.42
C GLN A 30 -26.66 5.65 -7.02
N ALA A 31 -26.27 5.47 -8.30
CA ALA A 31 -25.38 6.31 -9.11
C ALA A 31 -23.86 6.12 -8.93
N LEU A 32 -23.40 5.43 -7.88
CA LEU A 32 -21.98 5.07 -7.72
C LEU A 32 -21.73 3.59 -8.04
N ARG A 33 -20.57 3.31 -8.63
CA ARG A 33 -20.18 1.95 -9.02
C ARG A 33 -19.58 1.20 -7.84
N ASN A 34 -20.09 0.00 -7.58
CA ASN A 34 -19.44 -0.98 -6.71
C ASN A 34 -18.40 -1.80 -7.51
N PRO A 35 -17.40 -2.39 -6.84
CA PRO A 35 -16.48 -3.32 -7.48
C PRO A 35 -17.22 -4.52 -8.07
N THR A 36 -16.75 -4.97 -9.22
CA THR A 36 -17.18 -6.21 -9.87
C THR A 36 -16.00 -7.17 -9.97
N GLN A 37 -16.26 -8.42 -10.32
CA GLN A 37 -15.19 -9.38 -10.59
C GLN A 37 -14.22 -8.88 -11.68
N VAL A 38 -14.72 -8.15 -12.68
CA VAL A 38 -13.90 -7.52 -13.73
C VAL A 38 -12.98 -6.45 -13.14
N SER A 39 -13.50 -5.64 -12.21
CA SER A 39 -12.70 -4.66 -11.46
C SER A 39 -11.58 -5.35 -10.68
N ILE A 40 -11.89 -6.44 -9.98
CA ILE A 40 -10.91 -7.22 -9.21
C ILE A 40 -9.79 -7.73 -10.12
N SER A 41 -10.12 -8.44 -11.20
CA SER A 41 -9.11 -8.98 -12.12
C SER A 41 -8.24 -7.88 -12.71
N LYS A 42 -8.83 -6.74 -13.06
CA LYS A 42 -8.09 -5.57 -13.55
C LYS A 42 -7.11 -5.03 -12.50
N TRP A 43 -7.55 -4.88 -11.25
CA TRP A 43 -6.69 -4.35 -10.18
C TRP A 43 -5.52 -5.29 -9.86
N GLN A 44 -5.76 -6.61 -9.82
CA GLN A 44 -4.69 -7.59 -9.65
C GLN A 44 -3.63 -7.47 -10.76
N GLN A 45 -4.07 -7.31 -12.02
CA GLN A 45 -3.15 -7.08 -13.13
C GLN A 45 -2.38 -5.76 -12.99
N GLN A 46 -3.05 -4.68 -12.58
CA GLN A 46 -2.39 -3.39 -12.37
C GLN A 46 -1.34 -3.44 -11.26
N PHE A 47 -1.57 -4.18 -10.18
CA PHE A 47 -0.54 -4.41 -9.16
C PHE A 47 0.63 -5.24 -9.68
N LEU A 48 0.38 -6.26 -10.51
CA LEU A 48 1.44 -6.99 -11.20
C LEU A 48 2.28 -6.09 -12.12
N ASP A 49 1.63 -5.24 -12.90
CA ASP A 49 2.32 -4.32 -13.80
C ASP A 49 3.10 -3.26 -13.02
N THR A 50 2.56 -2.80 -11.88
CA THR A 50 3.27 -1.92 -10.94
C THR A 50 4.54 -2.58 -10.41
N ARG A 51 4.44 -3.85 -9.99
CA ARG A 51 5.59 -4.63 -9.50
C ARG A 51 6.69 -4.76 -10.57
N LYS A 52 6.29 -4.94 -11.84
CA LYS A 52 7.23 -5.03 -12.99
C LYS A 52 7.88 -3.68 -13.28
N LYS A 53 7.09 -2.59 -13.30
CA LYS A 53 7.57 -1.25 -13.61
C LYS A 53 8.54 -0.73 -12.54
N HIS A 54 8.27 -1.01 -11.28
CA HIS A 54 9.10 -0.57 -10.15
C HIS A 54 9.77 -1.76 -9.50
N ALA A 55 10.63 -2.43 -10.27
CA ALA A 55 11.25 -3.69 -9.88
C ALA A 55 12.07 -3.58 -8.58
N ASP A 56 12.70 -2.43 -8.39
CA ASP A 56 13.63 -2.14 -7.29
C ASP A 56 12.95 -1.46 -6.09
N LEU A 57 11.68 -1.06 -6.21
CA LEU A 57 10.96 -0.40 -5.14
C LEU A 57 10.52 -1.40 -4.07
N HIS A 58 10.79 -1.08 -2.80
CA HIS A 58 10.35 -1.90 -1.67
C HIS A 58 8.86 -1.67 -1.39
N ILE A 59 8.01 -2.47 -2.04
CA ILE A 59 6.57 -2.48 -1.80
C ILE A 59 6.22 -3.67 -0.91
N LEU A 60 5.67 -3.39 0.27
CA LEU A 60 5.25 -4.39 1.26
C LEU A 60 3.73 -4.38 1.39
N ASN A 61 3.14 -5.55 1.58
CA ASN A 61 1.70 -5.69 1.80
C ASN A 61 1.39 -6.07 3.24
N ALA A 62 0.96 -5.07 4.02
CA ALA A 62 0.54 -5.20 5.42
C ALA A 62 -0.98 -5.21 5.61
N SER A 63 -1.76 -5.37 4.53
CA SER A 63 -3.22 -5.49 4.61
C SER A 63 -3.61 -6.73 5.43
N ARG A 64 -4.67 -6.71 6.25
CA ARG A 64 -5.03 -7.89 7.07
C ARG A 64 -5.44 -9.09 6.21
N SER A 65 -6.27 -8.86 5.20
CA SER A 65 -6.66 -9.82 4.17
C SER A 65 -6.25 -9.24 2.81
N SER A 66 -5.77 -10.06 1.88
CA SER A 66 -5.38 -9.58 0.54
C SER A 66 -5.23 -10.72 -0.46
N ALA A 67 -5.82 -10.56 -1.64
CA ALA A 67 -5.59 -11.38 -2.82
C ALA A 67 -4.42 -10.86 -3.70
N ILE A 68 -3.81 -9.73 -3.35
CA ILE A 68 -2.59 -9.23 -4.01
C ILE A 68 -1.41 -10.10 -3.58
N GLN A 69 -0.82 -10.83 -4.53
CA GLN A 69 0.27 -11.80 -4.28
C GLN A 69 1.64 -11.34 -4.77
N CYS A 70 1.74 -10.26 -5.56
CA CYS A 70 2.99 -9.82 -6.17
C CYS A 70 3.93 -9.02 -5.25
N PHE A 71 3.52 -8.76 -4.01
CA PHE A 71 4.31 -8.07 -3.00
C PHE A 71 4.46 -8.92 -1.73
N PRO A 72 5.62 -8.92 -1.07
CA PRO A 72 5.83 -9.61 0.19
C PRO A 72 4.82 -9.21 1.26
N ARG A 73 4.33 -10.20 2.03
CA ARG A 73 3.40 -10.01 3.14
C ARG A 73 4.15 -9.74 4.44
N ILE A 74 3.63 -8.86 5.27
CA ILE A 74 4.20 -8.53 6.57
C ILE A 74 3.13 -8.06 7.54
N ASN A 75 3.32 -8.26 8.85
CA ASN A 75 2.44 -7.69 9.87
C ASN A 75 2.63 -6.17 9.95
N LEU A 76 1.54 -5.42 10.13
CA LEU A 76 1.58 -3.96 10.19
C LEU A 76 2.48 -3.47 11.33
N GLU A 77 2.37 -4.10 12.50
CA GLU A 77 3.17 -3.80 13.69
C GLU A 77 4.67 -4.00 13.44
N ALA A 78 5.04 -5.04 12.68
CA ALA A 78 6.43 -5.31 12.34
C ALA A 78 7.01 -4.21 11.44
N VAL A 79 6.24 -3.75 10.45
CA VAL A 79 6.67 -2.62 9.59
C VAL A 79 6.81 -1.33 10.38
N ILE A 80 5.85 -1.03 11.26
CA ILE A 80 5.90 0.15 12.12
C ILE A 80 7.16 0.10 13.00
N ALA A 81 7.48 -1.05 13.60
CA ALA A 81 8.67 -1.21 14.43
C ALA A 81 9.98 -1.01 13.63
N LEU A 82 10.07 -1.60 12.43
CA LEU A 82 11.23 -1.46 11.54
C LEU A 82 11.46 0.00 11.15
N LEU A 83 10.40 0.68 10.69
CA LEU A 83 10.49 2.07 10.25
C LEU A 83 10.75 3.02 11.41
N SER A 84 10.14 2.79 12.57
CA SER A 84 10.39 3.59 13.78
C SER A 84 11.83 3.47 14.24
N SER A 85 12.41 2.27 14.16
CA SER A 85 13.81 2.03 14.52
C SER A 85 14.76 2.70 13.53
N ALA A 86 14.46 2.65 12.23
CA ALA A 86 15.24 3.31 11.19
C ALA A 86 15.23 4.84 11.35
N VAL A 87 14.07 5.44 11.66
CA VAL A 87 13.95 6.88 11.93
C VAL A 87 14.71 7.27 13.20
N ALA A 88 14.62 6.47 14.26
CA ALA A 88 15.35 6.73 15.50
C ALA A 88 16.88 6.69 15.33
N GLN A 89 17.38 5.95 14.35
CA GLN A 89 18.80 5.82 14.02
C GLN A 89 19.29 6.87 13.01
N ALA A 90 18.38 7.61 12.36
CA ALA A 90 18.75 8.66 11.42
C ALA A 90 19.38 9.85 12.16
N PRO A 91 20.53 10.38 11.71
CA PRO A 91 21.18 11.51 12.37
C PRO A 91 20.26 12.73 12.41
N GLN A 92 20.12 13.34 13.59
CA GLN A 92 19.20 14.46 13.87
C GLN A 92 19.34 15.68 12.93
N THR A 93 20.45 15.79 12.20
CA THR A 93 20.70 16.83 11.20
C THR A 93 19.86 16.71 9.93
N LEU A 94 19.28 15.54 9.61
CA LEU A 94 18.38 15.37 8.46
C LEU A 94 16.93 15.75 8.78
N LEU A 95 16.49 15.64 10.04
CA LEU A 95 15.12 15.94 10.47
C LEU A 95 14.77 17.44 10.36
N ARG A 96 15.76 18.34 10.49
CA ARG A 96 15.52 19.80 10.35
C ARG A 96 15.26 20.29 8.93
N ARG A 97 15.49 19.48 7.89
CA ARG A 97 15.24 19.89 6.50
C ARG A 97 13.79 19.69 6.04
N ALA A 98 12.99 18.93 6.78
CA ALA A 98 11.58 18.69 6.46
C ALA A 98 10.64 19.78 7.03
N GLU A 99 11.05 20.54 8.04
CA GLU A 99 10.19 21.51 8.73
C GLU A 99 10.36 22.97 8.26
N CYS A 100 11.37 23.27 7.43
CA CYS A 100 11.64 24.63 6.92
C CYS A 100 11.38 24.75 5.42
N ARG A 101 10.15 24.50 4.97
CA ARG A 101 9.60 25.04 3.71
C ARG A 101 8.08 25.25 3.84
N LEU A 102 7.71 26.30 4.57
CA LEU A 102 6.48 27.06 4.34
C LEU A 102 6.90 28.51 4.06
#